data_AF-A0A2M7AF86-F1
#
_entry.id   AF-A0A2M7AF86-F1
#
_cell.length_a   1.000
_cell.length_b   1.000
_cell.length_c   1.000
_cell.angle_alpha   90.00
_cell.angle_beta   90.00
_cell.angle_gamma   90.00
#
_symmetry.space_group_name_H-M   'P 1'
#
loop_
_entity.id
_entity.type
_entity.pdbx_description
1 polymer ?
#
loop_
_entity_poly.entity_id
_entity_poly.type
_entity_poly.pdbx_seq_one_letter_code
_entity_poly.pdbx_strand_id
1 'polypeptide(L)'
;MHWWEPIQRILPPKPGTLRGNAGVLYTRPHQGNIAGGRGSGDNTFFGRTDDHITGILKEHWNNGGTIQWFAQICPDRDDQGSWRKWITAAAELGASGAYLHGGIVDYWHANGMEGHFKEALQRMRDAGIAAVGFAGHKPEAHAWMRDHLEVDFQMCSHYNPTDQSQHAQHIDTGEKLHDDDRARMLEIIATIEKPVVHYKVFAGGNKPIIPAFELLGRVMRKNDIVCVGMFPKDDPQMIAQNAAFVDEYVEKAAQKDSVSRMTQ
;
A
#
# COMPACT_ATOMS: atom_id res chain seq x y z
N MET A 1 -29.90 17.49 -1.26
CA MET A 1 -28.64 17.59 -0.49
C MET A 1 -28.09 16.18 -0.33
N HIS A 2 -27.31 15.72 -1.31
CA HIS A 2 -26.63 14.43 -1.31
C HIS A 2 -25.20 14.70 -1.77
N TRP A 3 -24.22 14.48 -0.91
CA TRP A 3 -22.79 14.66 -1.19
C TRP A 3 -22.12 13.28 -1.24
N TRP A 4 -21.99 12.70 -2.43
CA TRP A 4 -21.14 11.53 -2.72
C TRP A 4 -20.68 11.48 -4.21
N GLU A 5 -20.37 12.62 -4.84
CA GLU A 5 -19.82 12.62 -6.22
C GLU A 5 -18.59 13.52 -6.41
N PRO A 6 -17.39 13.11 -5.94
CA PRO A 6 -16.18 13.56 -6.65
C PRO A 6 -15.17 12.49 -7.08
N ILE A 7 -15.38 11.17 -6.89
CA ILE A 7 -14.40 10.15 -7.31
C ILE A 7 -14.81 9.38 -8.59
N GLN A 8 -16.02 9.60 -9.12
CA GLN A 8 -16.54 8.87 -10.30
C GLN A 8 -16.57 9.69 -11.61
N ARG A 9 -15.79 10.77 -11.73
CA ARG A 9 -15.70 11.57 -12.98
C ARG A 9 -14.29 11.60 -13.57
N ILE A 10 -13.91 10.47 -14.18
CA ILE A 10 -13.32 10.43 -15.53
C ILE A 10 -13.98 9.19 -16.21
N LEU A 11 -14.88 9.38 -17.17
CA LEU A 11 -15.83 8.35 -17.70
C LEU A 11 -16.18 8.65 -19.20
N PRO A 12 -16.77 7.73 -20.03
CA PRO A 12 -16.93 6.24 -19.98
C PRO A 12 -17.00 5.53 -21.40
N PRO A 13 -17.60 4.31 -21.67
CA PRO A 13 -18.96 3.83 -21.32
C PRO A 13 -19.10 2.42 -20.64
N LYS A 14 -20.22 2.26 -19.91
CA LYS A 14 -20.81 1.08 -19.21
C LYS A 14 -21.81 0.32 -20.13
N PRO A 15 -22.28 -0.94 -19.89
CA PRO A 15 -22.88 -1.43 -18.62
C PRO A 15 -22.58 -2.88 -18.16
N GLY A 16 -22.48 -3.06 -16.83
CA GLY A 16 -22.53 -4.35 -16.13
C GLY A 16 -21.74 -4.39 -14.83
N THR A 17 -22.34 -3.95 -13.71
CA THR A 17 -21.97 -4.20 -12.28
C THR A 17 -20.49 -4.39 -11.90
N LEU A 18 -19.92 -3.42 -11.16
CA LEU A 18 -18.69 -3.60 -10.38
C LEU A 18 -18.95 -4.61 -9.24
N ARG A 19 -18.30 -5.78 -9.30
CA ARG A 19 -18.05 -6.69 -8.18
C ARG A 19 -16.58 -6.52 -7.75
N GLY A 20 -16.30 -6.76 -6.45
CA GLY A 20 -15.13 -6.22 -5.76
C GLY A 20 -13.77 -6.91 -5.99
N ASN A 21 -12.80 -6.28 -5.33
CA ASN A 21 -11.52 -6.72 -4.75
C ASN A 21 -10.25 -6.96 -5.61
N ALA A 22 -9.15 -6.56 -4.95
CA ALA A 22 -7.74 -6.97 -4.96
C ALA A 22 -6.86 -6.83 -6.22
N GLY A 23 -5.65 -6.30 -5.95
CA GLY A 23 -4.48 -6.34 -6.81
C GLY A 23 -3.54 -5.20 -6.42
N VAL A 24 -2.23 -5.47 -6.23
CA VAL A 24 -1.10 -4.56 -6.56
C VAL A 24 0.23 -5.33 -6.64
N LEU A 25 0.93 -5.05 -7.73
CA LEU A 25 2.28 -5.43 -8.12
C LEU A 25 3.37 -4.68 -7.32
N TYR A 26 4.38 -5.37 -6.77
CA TYR A 26 5.66 -4.78 -6.32
C TYR A 26 6.86 -5.50 -6.94
N THR A 27 7.63 -4.85 -7.80
CA THR A 27 8.93 -5.37 -8.25
C THR A 27 10.07 -4.68 -7.49
N ARG A 28 11.01 -5.44 -6.91
CA ARG A 28 12.28 -4.85 -6.42
C ARG A 28 13.09 -4.29 -7.61
N PRO A 29 13.84 -3.18 -7.46
CA PRO A 29 14.26 -2.34 -8.59
C PRO A 29 15.49 -2.81 -9.38
N HIS A 30 15.95 -4.05 -9.23
CA HIS A 30 17.25 -4.42 -9.84
C HIS A 30 17.21 -4.78 -11.33
N GLN A 31 16.03 -4.96 -11.96
CA GLN A 31 15.91 -5.14 -13.41
C GLN A 31 14.61 -4.50 -13.93
N GLY A 32 14.75 -3.58 -14.89
CA GLY A 32 13.72 -2.65 -15.34
C GLY A 32 12.60 -3.24 -16.21
N ASN A 33 11.71 -4.05 -15.64
CA ASN A 33 10.44 -4.39 -16.28
C ASN A 33 9.26 -4.34 -15.30
N ILE A 34 8.33 -3.39 -15.53
CA ILE A 34 7.03 -3.33 -14.87
C ILE A 34 6.02 -4.09 -15.75
N ALA A 35 5.64 -5.31 -15.36
CA ALA A 35 4.62 -6.08 -16.07
C ALA A 35 3.25 -5.89 -15.41
N GLY A 36 2.31 -5.24 -16.11
CA GLY A 36 0.93 -5.08 -15.64
C GLY A 36 0.10 -6.35 -15.86
N GLY A 37 -0.62 -6.81 -14.83
CA GLY A 37 -1.63 -7.85 -14.98
C GLY A 37 -2.88 -7.30 -15.64
N ARG A 38 -3.45 -8.01 -16.61
CA ARG A 38 -4.72 -7.62 -17.25
C ARG A 38 -5.89 -8.16 -16.43
N GLY A 39 -6.23 -7.44 -15.36
CA GLY A 39 -7.36 -7.70 -14.46
C GLY A 39 -7.73 -6.44 -13.69
N SER A 40 -9.00 -6.26 -13.33
CA SER A 40 -9.51 -5.08 -12.62
C SER A 40 -9.01 -5.02 -11.17
N GLY A 41 -7.74 -4.65 -11.01
CA GLY A 41 -7.01 -4.60 -9.73
C GLY A 41 -5.48 -4.74 -9.92
N ASP A 42 -5.05 -5.50 -10.93
CA ASP A 42 -3.65 -5.90 -11.15
C ASP A 42 -2.78 -4.88 -11.90
N ASN A 43 -3.23 -3.62 -11.97
CA ASN A 43 -2.60 -2.56 -12.74
C ASN A 43 -2.18 -1.36 -11.88
N THR A 44 -1.93 -1.61 -10.61
CA THR A 44 -1.35 -0.60 -9.71
C THR A 44 0.02 -1.08 -9.26
N PHE A 45 0.92 -0.14 -8.95
CA PHE A 45 2.28 -0.37 -8.48
C PHE A 45 2.56 0.54 -7.28
N PHE A 46 2.96 -0.05 -6.15
CA PHE A 46 3.49 0.68 -4.99
C PHE A 46 5.01 0.80 -5.15
N GLY A 47 5.48 2.00 -5.51
CA GLY A 47 6.88 2.24 -5.88
C GLY A 47 7.46 3.46 -5.18
N ARG A 48 8.75 3.38 -4.82
CA ARG A 48 9.49 4.48 -4.18
C ARG A 48 9.59 5.71 -5.08
N THR A 49 9.53 6.89 -4.45
CA THR A 49 10.00 8.13 -5.07
C THR A 49 11.52 8.18 -5.04
N ASP A 50 12.13 7.90 -6.18
CA ASP A 50 13.54 8.14 -6.47
C ASP A 50 13.72 8.29 -7.99
N ASP A 51 14.91 8.73 -8.40
CA ASP A 51 15.19 8.98 -9.82
C ASP A 51 15.13 7.69 -10.67
N HIS A 52 15.47 6.54 -10.08
CA HIS A 52 15.49 5.25 -10.78
C HIS A 52 14.08 4.77 -11.10
N ILE A 53 13.20 4.69 -10.09
CA ILE A 53 11.79 4.32 -10.26
C ILE A 53 11.07 5.33 -11.17
N THR A 54 11.37 6.62 -11.01
CA THR A 54 10.85 7.67 -11.88
C THR A 54 11.24 7.43 -13.34
N GLY A 55 12.50 7.05 -13.61
CA GLY A 55 12.96 6.72 -14.95
C GLY A 55 12.20 5.54 -15.57
N ILE A 56 12.02 4.46 -14.80
CA ILE A 56 11.29 3.26 -15.26
C ILE A 56 9.83 3.60 -15.57
N LEU A 57 9.16 4.37 -14.71
CA LEU A 57 7.76 4.77 -14.94
C LEU A 57 7.60 5.63 -16.19
N LYS A 58 8.51 6.59 -16.41
CA LYS A 58 8.53 7.40 -17.63
C LYS A 58 8.68 6.54 -18.87
N GLU A 59 9.63 5.62 -18.87
CA GLU A 59 9.83 4.69 -19.98
C GLU A 59 8.58 3.84 -20.24
N HIS A 60 7.99 3.28 -19.18
CA HIS A 60 6.76 2.48 -19.26
C HIS A 60 5.60 3.24 -19.90
N TRP A 61 5.32 4.46 -19.45
CA TRP A 61 4.23 5.26 -20.01
C TRP A 61 4.55 5.82 -21.41
N ASN A 62 5.81 6.17 -21.70
CA ASN A 62 6.22 6.55 -23.05
C ASN A 62 6.01 5.40 -24.06
N ASN A 63 6.11 4.15 -23.58
CA ASN A 63 5.82 2.95 -24.37
C ASN A 63 4.32 2.57 -24.38
N GLY A 64 3.44 3.46 -23.91
CA GLY A 64 1.97 3.25 -23.91
C GLY A 64 1.45 2.41 -22.75
N GLY A 65 2.25 2.20 -21.71
CA GLY A 65 1.82 1.53 -20.49
C GLY A 65 0.72 2.29 -19.76
N THR A 66 -0.06 1.59 -18.93
CA THR A 66 -1.25 2.15 -18.26
C THR A 66 -1.21 2.00 -16.74
N ILE A 67 -0.05 1.72 -16.15
CA ILE A 67 0.02 1.38 -14.72
C ILE A 67 -0.31 2.59 -13.86
N GLN A 68 -1.10 2.38 -12.81
CA GLN A 68 -1.34 3.35 -11.75
C GLN A 68 -0.17 3.27 -10.77
N TRP A 69 0.38 4.42 -10.40
CA TRP A 69 1.48 4.47 -9.45
C TRP A 69 1.02 5.06 -8.12
N PHE A 70 1.25 4.31 -7.04
CA PHE A 70 1.14 4.79 -5.68
C PHE A 70 2.55 5.09 -5.17
N ALA A 71 2.87 6.38 -5.09
CA ALA A 71 4.18 6.88 -4.76
C ALA A 71 4.48 6.71 -3.26
N GLN A 72 5.46 5.87 -2.94
CA GLN A 72 6.05 5.83 -1.61
C GLN A 72 6.99 7.01 -1.46
N ILE A 73 6.49 8.08 -0.83
CA ILE A 73 7.26 9.28 -0.50
C ILE A 73 8.29 8.89 0.56
N CYS A 74 9.56 8.87 0.16
CA CYS A 74 10.67 8.62 1.07
C CYS A 74 11.73 9.70 0.91
N PRO A 75 12.20 10.33 2.01
CA PRO A 75 13.26 11.29 1.94
C PRO A 75 14.57 10.63 1.49
N ASP A 76 15.40 11.45 0.88
CA ASP A 76 16.79 11.22 0.60
C ASP A 76 17.53 11.01 1.93
N ARG A 77 18.57 10.17 1.89
CA ARG A 77 19.31 9.75 3.09
C ARG A 77 19.85 10.93 3.90
N ASP A 78 20.30 11.97 3.20
CA ASP A 78 21.01 13.12 3.77
C ASP A 78 20.13 14.37 3.89
N ASP A 79 18.85 14.29 3.48
CA ASP A 79 17.89 15.39 3.59
C ASP A 79 16.52 14.87 4.04
N GLN A 80 16.27 14.94 5.34
CA GLN A 80 14.98 14.57 5.93
C GLN A 80 13.84 15.49 5.49
N GLY A 81 14.10 16.67 4.91
CA GLY A 81 13.11 17.58 4.37
C GLY A 81 12.68 17.26 2.93
N SER A 82 13.45 16.43 2.22
CA SER A 82 13.26 16.11 0.80
C SER A 82 11.95 15.39 0.48
N TRP A 83 11.23 14.85 1.47
CA TRP A 83 9.88 14.31 1.25
C TRP A 83 8.94 15.35 0.61
N ARG A 84 9.14 16.66 0.85
CA ARG A 84 8.38 17.74 0.20
C ARG A 84 8.63 17.79 -1.30
N LYS A 85 9.90 17.71 -1.71
CA LYS A 85 10.32 17.63 -3.12
C LYS A 85 9.71 16.38 -3.76
N TRP A 86 9.74 15.25 -3.07
CA TRP A 86 9.20 13.99 -3.60
C TRP A 86 7.68 13.97 -3.75
N ILE A 87 6.92 14.69 -2.92
CA ILE A 87 5.49 14.91 -3.16
C ILE A 87 5.27 15.67 -4.47
N THR A 88 5.97 16.78 -4.68
CA THR A 88 5.86 17.56 -5.92
C THR A 88 6.22 16.71 -7.13
N ALA A 89 7.36 16.00 -7.09
CA ALA A 89 7.81 15.14 -8.18
C ALA A 89 6.82 14.00 -8.48
N ALA A 90 6.23 13.40 -7.44
CA ALA A 90 5.22 12.34 -7.62
C ALA A 90 3.96 12.87 -8.32
N ALA A 91 3.48 14.05 -7.93
CA ALA A 91 2.32 14.69 -8.55
C ALA A 91 2.60 15.07 -10.02
N GLU A 92 3.73 15.73 -10.30
CA GLU A 92 4.13 16.13 -11.66
C GLU A 92 4.29 14.94 -12.59
N LEU A 93 4.75 13.81 -12.06
CA LEU A 93 4.91 12.57 -12.82
C LEU A 93 3.59 11.82 -13.05
N GLY A 94 2.51 12.17 -12.34
CA GLY A 94 1.19 11.57 -12.51
C GLY A 94 0.87 10.43 -11.55
N ALA A 95 1.39 10.48 -10.31
CA ALA A 95 1.01 9.51 -9.27
C ALA A 95 -0.50 9.50 -9.03
N SER A 96 -1.11 8.31 -9.07
CA SER A 96 -2.53 8.11 -8.78
C SER A 96 -2.81 8.16 -7.27
N GLY A 97 -1.82 7.76 -6.47
CA GLY A 97 -1.84 7.90 -5.01
C GLY A 97 -0.45 8.15 -4.46
N ALA A 98 -0.38 8.57 -3.19
CA ALA A 98 0.88 8.75 -2.50
C ALA A 98 0.76 8.41 -1.01
N TYR A 99 1.87 7.97 -0.43
CA TYR A 99 1.96 7.69 0.99
C TYR A 99 3.36 7.90 1.54
N LEU A 100 3.46 8.32 2.79
CA LEU A 100 4.76 8.44 3.46
C LEU A 100 5.27 7.06 3.86
N HIS A 101 6.57 6.84 3.64
CA HIS A 101 7.27 5.62 4.02
C HIS A 101 7.13 5.32 5.52
N GLY A 102 6.90 4.05 5.86
CA GLY A 102 6.53 3.64 7.22
C GLY A 102 7.57 3.99 8.28
N GLY A 103 8.85 3.96 7.92
CA GLY A 103 9.90 4.38 8.85
C GLY A 103 9.84 5.83 9.29
N ILE A 104 9.42 6.72 8.39
CA ILE A 104 9.23 8.14 8.69
C ILE A 104 8.04 8.31 9.62
N VAL A 105 6.95 7.61 9.32
CA VAL A 105 5.70 7.70 10.08
C VAL A 105 5.90 7.23 11.50
N ASP A 106 6.54 6.06 11.69
CA ASP A 106 6.84 5.54 13.01
C ASP A 106 7.78 6.47 13.79
N TYR A 107 8.77 7.07 13.12
CA TYR A 107 9.67 8.05 13.71
C TYR A 107 8.94 9.34 14.12
N TRP A 108 8.13 9.93 13.22
CA TRP A 108 7.37 11.15 13.51
C TRP A 108 6.39 10.94 14.66
N HIS A 109 5.68 9.81 14.67
CA HIS A 109 4.76 9.47 15.76
C HIS A 109 5.52 9.31 17.09
N ALA A 110 6.63 8.56 17.11
CA ALA A 110 7.42 8.36 18.32
C ALA A 110 8.00 9.67 18.92
N ASN A 111 8.21 10.68 18.08
CA ASN A 111 8.81 11.96 18.47
C ASN A 111 7.79 13.11 18.53
N GLY A 112 6.48 12.83 18.51
CA GLY A 112 5.43 13.85 18.63
C GLY A 112 5.41 14.88 17.49
N MET A 113 5.89 14.51 16.30
CA MET A 113 6.03 15.41 15.14
C MET A 113 4.72 15.56 14.36
N GLU A 114 3.60 15.77 15.06
CA GLU A 114 2.25 15.80 14.48
C GLU A 114 2.08 16.82 13.35
N GLY A 115 2.78 17.96 13.45
CA GLY A 115 2.78 19.00 12.41
C GLY A 115 3.25 18.49 11.04
N HIS A 116 4.16 17.51 11.02
CA HIS A 116 4.66 16.93 9.77
C HIS A 116 3.60 16.07 9.07
N PHE A 117 2.77 15.33 9.82
CA PHE A 117 1.65 14.58 9.25
C PHE A 117 0.64 15.50 8.57
N LYS A 118 0.24 16.57 9.27
CA LYS A 118 -0.73 17.55 8.74
C LYS A 118 -0.18 18.27 7.51
N GLU A 119 1.09 18.66 7.54
CA GLU A 119 1.74 19.28 6.38
C GLU A 119 1.83 18.32 5.20
N ALA A 120 2.23 17.07 5.42
CA ALA A 120 2.34 16.08 4.35
C ALA A 120 0.99 15.77 3.72
N LEU A 121 -0.05 15.56 4.53
CA LEU A 121 -1.42 15.36 4.07
C LEU A 121 -1.90 16.53 3.21
N GLN A 122 -1.75 17.76 3.71
CA GLN A 122 -2.16 18.97 2.98
C GLN A 122 -1.41 19.12 1.66
N ARG A 123 -0.09 18.94 1.66
CA ARG A 123 0.73 19.03 0.43
C ARG A 123 0.34 18.01 -0.62
N MET A 124 0.08 16.76 -0.24
CA MET A 124 -0.35 15.73 -1.19
C MET A 124 -1.72 16.07 -1.79
N ARG A 125 -2.65 16.62 -0.98
CA ARG A 125 -3.95 17.08 -1.45
C ARG A 125 -3.86 18.29 -2.38
N ASP A 126 -3.08 19.30 -2.00
CA ASP A 126 -2.88 20.51 -2.80
C ASP A 126 -2.20 20.22 -4.14
N ALA A 127 -1.35 19.19 -4.18
CA ALA A 127 -0.73 18.71 -5.40
C ALA A 127 -1.69 17.90 -6.30
N GLY A 128 -2.94 17.70 -5.89
CA GLY A 128 -3.97 17.01 -6.68
C GLY A 128 -3.88 15.48 -6.66
N ILE A 129 -3.14 14.88 -5.71
CA ILE A 129 -3.04 13.42 -5.60
C ILE A 129 -4.37 12.87 -5.09
N ALA A 130 -4.95 11.91 -5.84
CA ALA A 130 -6.31 11.44 -5.61
C ALA A 130 -6.45 10.57 -4.35
N ALA A 131 -5.49 9.69 -4.08
CA ALA A 131 -5.47 8.81 -2.91
C ALA A 131 -4.24 9.09 -2.04
N VAL A 132 -4.46 9.53 -0.81
CA VAL A 132 -3.41 9.93 0.14
C VAL A 132 -3.47 9.07 1.39
N GLY A 133 -2.32 8.51 1.78
CA GLY A 133 -2.21 7.67 2.96
C GLY A 133 -0.86 7.74 3.64
N PHE A 134 -0.66 6.87 4.61
CA PHE A 134 0.57 6.75 5.38
C PHE A 134 0.84 5.26 5.62
N ALA A 135 2.09 4.83 5.47
CA ALA A 135 2.51 3.50 5.88
C ALA A 135 2.98 3.52 7.34
N GLY A 136 2.94 2.39 8.03
CA GLY A 136 3.46 2.27 9.40
C GLY A 136 3.70 0.82 9.80
N HIS A 137 4.59 0.64 10.77
CA HIS A 137 4.85 -0.67 11.37
C HIS A 137 4.30 -0.77 12.80
N LYS A 138 4.06 0.36 13.47
CA LYS A 138 3.58 0.40 14.84
C LYS A 138 2.05 0.56 14.91
N PRO A 139 1.33 -0.33 15.63
CA PRO A 139 -0.12 -0.19 15.83
C PRO A 139 -0.53 1.16 16.42
N GLU A 140 0.29 1.72 17.31
CA GLU A 140 0.02 3.00 17.97
C GLU A 140 0.01 4.18 16.98
N ALA A 141 0.90 4.16 15.98
CA ALA A 141 0.90 5.18 14.92
C ALA A 141 -0.38 5.10 14.08
N HIS A 142 -0.84 3.90 13.75
CA HIS A 142 -2.10 3.70 13.02
C HIS A 142 -3.33 4.12 13.84
N ALA A 143 -3.35 3.83 15.14
CA ALA A 143 -4.39 4.31 16.05
C ALA A 143 -4.44 5.84 16.09
N TRP A 144 -3.28 6.48 16.23
CA TRP A 144 -3.20 7.94 16.24
C TRP A 144 -3.67 8.52 14.90
N MET A 145 -3.23 7.98 13.77
CA MET A 145 -3.67 8.43 12.44
C MET A 145 -5.18 8.25 12.23
N ARG A 146 -5.75 7.13 12.68
CA ARG A 146 -7.20 6.86 12.63
C ARG A 146 -7.99 7.94 13.38
N ASP A 147 -7.49 8.36 14.54
CA ASP A 147 -8.21 9.27 15.43
C ASP A 147 -8.00 10.76 15.08
N HIS A 148 -6.92 11.10 14.37
CA HIS A 148 -6.50 12.50 14.20
C HIS A 148 -6.34 12.97 12.75
N LEU A 149 -6.37 12.09 11.75
CA LEU A 149 -6.15 12.43 10.34
C LEU A 149 -7.27 11.92 9.41
N GLU A 150 -7.68 12.76 8.46
CA GLU A 150 -8.59 12.39 7.37
C GLU A 150 -7.82 11.89 6.14
N VAL A 151 -7.32 10.66 6.23
CA VAL A 151 -6.61 9.96 5.15
C VAL A 151 -7.57 9.13 4.29
N ASP A 152 -7.18 8.83 3.05
CA ASP A 152 -7.96 7.92 2.17
C ASP A 152 -7.68 6.45 2.49
N PHE A 153 -6.47 6.14 2.97
CA PHE A 153 -6.09 4.78 3.35
C PHE A 153 -4.95 4.79 4.38
N GLN A 154 -4.78 3.66 5.05
CA GLN A 154 -3.60 3.38 5.87
C GLN A 154 -2.89 2.12 5.36
N MET A 155 -1.58 2.16 5.21
CA MET A 155 -0.79 1.01 4.77
C MET A 155 -0.14 0.36 5.98
N CYS A 156 -0.63 -0.81 6.37
CA CYS A 156 -0.33 -1.45 7.66
C CYS A 156 0.60 -2.65 7.49
N SER A 157 1.78 -2.56 8.11
CA SER A 157 2.76 -3.65 8.05
C SER A 157 2.33 -4.75 9.01
N HIS A 158 2.26 -5.99 8.53
CA HIS A 158 1.96 -7.13 9.42
C HIS A 158 3.08 -7.42 10.42
N TYR A 159 4.27 -6.87 10.21
CA TYR A 159 5.42 -7.10 11.09
C TYR A 159 6.20 -5.82 11.30
N ASN A 160 6.86 -5.73 12.46
CA ASN A 160 7.76 -4.62 12.78
C ASN A 160 9.21 -5.12 12.84
N PRO A 161 9.90 -5.23 11.68
CA PRO A 161 11.23 -5.84 11.63
C PRO A 161 12.25 -5.09 12.47
N THR A 162 12.17 -3.76 12.51
CA THR A 162 13.18 -2.91 13.15
C THR A 162 12.50 -1.77 13.88
N ASP A 163 12.93 -1.47 15.10
CA ASP A 163 12.43 -0.29 15.82
C ASP A 163 12.99 1.00 15.20
N GLN A 164 12.09 1.81 14.65
CA GLN A 164 12.42 3.07 13.96
C GLN A 164 12.18 4.31 14.83
N SER A 165 12.01 4.14 16.16
CA SER A 165 11.78 5.31 17.04
C SER A 165 12.98 6.26 17.09
N GLN A 166 14.20 5.75 16.92
CA GLN A 166 15.44 6.53 16.99
C GLN A 166 15.90 7.01 15.61
N HIS A 167 15.65 6.23 14.56
CA HIS A 167 16.03 6.54 13.18
C HIS A 167 14.96 6.07 12.21
N ALA A 168 14.53 6.94 11.29
CA ALA A 168 13.53 6.64 10.26
C ALA A 168 14.03 5.75 9.11
N GLN A 169 15.34 5.45 9.09
CA GLN A 169 15.98 4.65 8.06
C GLN A 169 15.90 3.17 8.42
N HIS A 170 15.68 2.33 7.41
CA HIS A 170 15.71 0.89 7.58
C HIS A 170 17.13 0.41 7.90
N ILE A 171 17.26 -0.43 8.92
CA ILE A 171 18.50 -1.10 9.29
C ILE A 171 18.24 -2.61 9.13
N ASP A 172 18.95 -3.24 8.21
CA ASP A 172 18.74 -4.65 7.81
C ASP A 172 19.31 -5.66 8.83
N THR A 173 20.01 -5.19 9.87
CA THR A 173 20.64 -6.05 10.88
C THR A 173 19.75 -6.21 12.10
N GLY A 174 19.50 -7.46 12.48
CA GLY A 174 18.75 -7.79 13.69
C GLY A 174 17.22 -7.68 13.55
N GLU A 175 16.69 -7.82 12.33
CA GLU A 175 15.25 -7.81 12.09
C GLU A 175 14.54 -8.87 12.93
N LYS A 176 13.43 -8.49 13.58
CA LYS A 176 12.59 -9.41 14.35
C LYS A 176 11.18 -9.45 13.77
N LEU A 177 10.73 -10.66 13.44
CA LEU A 177 9.45 -10.90 12.75
C LEU A 177 8.49 -11.67 13.68
N HIS A 178 8.14 -11.01 14.79
CA HIS A 178 7.33 -11.62 15.84
C HIS A 178 5.87 -11.77 15.38
N ASP A 179 5.26 -12.92 15.67
CA ASP A 179 3.84 -13.13 15.36
C ASP A 179 2.92 -12.26 16.22
N ASP A 180 3.39 -11.82 17.39
CA ASP A 180 2.70 -10.86 18.26
C ASP A 180 2.55 -9.48 17.59
N ASP A 181 3.52 -9.05 16.78
CA ASP A 181 3.40 -7.80 16.01
C ASP A 181 2.22 -7.87 15.04
N ARG A 182 2.08 -9.02 14.36
CA ARG A 182 0.97 -9.27 13.44
C ARG A 182 -0.36 -9.31 14.17
N ALA A 183 -0.44 -10.00 15.31
CA ALA A 183 -1.67 -10.05 16.09
C ALA A 183 -2.13 -8.63 16.50
N ARG A 184 -1.22 -7.83 17.06
CA ARG A 184 -1.50 -6.45 17.47
C ARG A 184 -1.84 -5.54 16.28
N MET A 185 -1.19 -5.74 15.13
CA MET A 185 -1.53 -4.99 13.92
C MET A 185 -2.94 -5.35 13.40
N LEU A 186 -3.33 -6.63 13.45
CA LEU A 186 -4.66 -7.05 13.02
C LEU A 186 -5.75 -6.50 13.95
N GLU A 187 -5.48 -6.42 15.25
CA GLU A 187 -6.38 -5.76 16.22
C GLU A 187 -6.60 -4.29 15.85
N ILE A 188 -5.55 -3.53 15.51
CA ILE A 188 -5.74 -2.14 15.11
C ILE A 188 -6.44 -2.03 13.76
N ILE A 189 -6.09 -2.86 12.76
CA ILE A 189 -6.73 -2.86 11.44
C ILE A 189 -8.25 -3.03 11.55
N ALA A 190 -8.72 -3.90 12.45
CA ALA A 190 -10.15 -4.12 12.68
C ALA A 190 -10.92 -2.87 13.13
N THR A 191 -10.22 -1.85 13.64
CA THR A 191 -10.81 -0.59 14.11
C THR A 191 -10.73 0.56 13.11
N ILE A 192 -9.92 0.44 12.06
CA ILE A 192 -9.71 1.52 11.07
C ILE A 192 -10.89 1.50 10.09
N GLU A 193 -11.66 2.57 9.96
CA GLU A 193 -12.81 2.58 9.02
C GLU A 193 -12.39 2.74 7.55
N LYS A 194 -11.29 3.46 7.30
CA LYS A 194 -10.75 3.69 5.95
C LYS A 194 -10.19 2.38 5.36
N PRO A 195 -10.09 2.26 4.02
CA PRO A 195 -9.34 1.20 3.36
C PRO A 195 -7.95 0.98 3.95
N VAL A 196 -7.55 -0.29 4.10
CA VAL A 196 -6.21 -0.68 4.55
C VAL A 196 -5.44 -1.35 3.42
N VAL A 197 -4.17 -0.98 3.27
CA VAL A 197 -3.21 -1.69 2.42
C VAL A 197 -2.37 -2.61 3.32
N HIS A 198 -2.62 -3.92 3.24
CA HIS A 198 -1.88 -4.95 3.95
C HIS A 198 -0.51 -5.15 3.28
N TYR A 199 0.59 -4.99 4.00
CA TYR A 199 1.92 -5.23 3.45
C TYR A 199 2.86 -5.95 4.42
N LYS A 200 3.99 -6.44 3.90
CA LYS A 200 4.92 -7.37 4.57
C LYS A 200 4.25 -8.66 5.07
N VAL A 201 3.17 -9.10 4.42
CA VAL A 201 2.40 -10.30 4.80
C VAL A 201 3.23 -11.59 4.87
N PHE A 202 4.33 -11.66 4.10
CA PHE A 202 5.28 -12.79 4.10
C PHE A 202 6.59 -12.51 4.85
N ALA A 203 6.73 -11.33 5.45
CA ALA A 203 7.93 -10.92 6.17
C ALA A 203 9.23 -11.15 5.38
N GLY A 204 9.26 -10.74 4.11
CA GLY A 204 10.41 -10.92 3.23
C GLY A 204 10.68 -12.38 2.82
N GLY A 205 9.71 -13.27 2.93
CA GLY A 205 9.84 -14.70 2.63
C GLY A 205 10.05 -15.58 3.87
N ASN A 206 10.11 -14.99 5.06
CA ASN A 206 10.29 -15.72 6.33
C ASN A 206 9.00 -16.37 6.86
N LYS A 207 7.86 -16.15 6.22
CA LYS A 207 6.58 -16.75 6.60
C LYS A 207 6.03 -17.60 5.45
N PRO A 208 5.40 -18.76 5.74
CA PRO A 208 4.81 -19.61 4.72
C PRO A 208 3.77 -18.87 3.87
N ILE A 209 3.89 -18.99 2.55
CA ILE A 209 3.07 -18.26 1.56
C ILE A 209 1.57 -18.57 1.72
N ILE A 210 1.20 -19.86 1.70
CA ILE A 210 -0.21 -20.28 1.72
C ILE A 210 -0.91 -19.88 3.03
N PRO A 211 -0.39 -20.20 4.24
CA PRO A 211 -1.00 -19.74 5.50
C PRO A 211 -1.18 -18.22 5.61
N ALA A 212 -0.28 -17.44 5.01
CA ALA A 212 -0.39 -15.98 4.99
C ALA A 212 -1.52 -15.50 4.06
N PHE A 213 -1.70 -16.12 2.89
CA PHE A 213 -2.85 -15.84 2.02
C PHE A 213 -4.19 -16.27 2.65
N GLU A 214 -4.23 -17.44 3.29
CA GLU A 214 -5.42 -17.87 4.05
C GLU A 214 -5.77 -16.91 5.18
N LEU A 215 -4.76 -16.35 5.87
CA LEU A 215 -4.97 -15.31 6.86
C LEU A 215 -5.57 -14.05 6.23
N LEU A 216 -5.02 -13.60 5.10
CA LEU A 216 -5.57 -12.45 4.37
C LEU A 216 -7.04 -12.65 4.02
N GLY A 217 -7.42 -13.84 3.54
CA GLY A 217 -8.82 -14.16 3.24
C GLY A 217 -9.77 -14.10 4.43
N ARG A 218 -9.26 -14.22 5.66
CA ARG A 218 -10.06 -14.09 6.89
C ARG A 218 -10.18 -12.65 7.39
N VAL A 219 -9.19 -11.80 7.11
CA VAL A 219 -9.07 -10.48 7.78
C VAL A 219 -9.27 -9.30 6.83
N MET A 220 -9.00 -9.48 5.54
CA MET A 220 -9.19 -8.41 4.56
C MET A 220 -10.66 -8.12 4.36
N ARG A 221 -10.99 -6.83 4.33
CA ARG A 221 -12.33 -6.34 4.02
C ARG A 221 -12.43 -6.06 2.52
N LYS A 222 -13.66 -5.90 2.04
CA LYS A 222 -13.96 -5.66 0.62
C LYS A 222 -13.17 -4.50 -0.03
N ASN A 223 -12.87 -3.47 0.75
CA ASN A 223 -12.17 -2.29 0.22
C ASN A 223 -10.67 -2.29 0.56
N ASP A 224 -10.17 -3.35 1.20
CA ASP A 224 -8.75 -3.47 1.52
C ASP A 224 -7.95 -3.95 0.30
N ILE A 225 -6.65 -3.65 0.32
CA ILE A 225 -5.69 -4.00 -0.72
C ILE A 225 -4.58 -4.81 -0.06
N VAL A 226 -4.01 -5.78 -0.79
CA VAL A 226 -2.75 -6.42 -0.39
C VAL A 226 -1.62 -5.98 -1.31
N CYS A 227 -0.52 -5.54 -0.72
CA CYS A 227 0.72 -5.22 -1.42
C CYS A 227 1.70 -6.38 -1.24
N VAL A 228 1.83 -7.23 -2.26
CA VAL A 228 2.70 -8.40 -2.25
C VAL A 228 4.03 -8.10 -2.91
N GLY A 229 5.11 -8.25 -2.13
CA GLY A 229 6.46 -8.13 -2.65
C GLY A 229 6.86 -9.31 -3.53
N MET A 230 7.46 -9.07 -4.70
CA MET A 230 7.94 -10.13 -5.59
C MET A 230 9.31 -9.81 -6.20
N PHE A 231 9.98 -10.87 -6.63
CA PHE A 231 11.27 -10.81 -7.30
C PHE A 231 11.27 -11.75 -8.51
N PRO A 232 10.74 -11.31 -9.66
CA PRO A 232 10.55 -12.16 -10.84
C PRO A 232 11.82 -12.74 -11.46
N LYS A 233 13.00 -12.25 -11.05
CA LYS A 233 14.29 -12.82 -11.48
C LYS A 233 14.45 -14.27 -11.02
N ASP A 234 13.98 -14.58 -9.81
CA ASP A 234 14.09 -15.93 -9.24
C ASP A 234 12.96 -16.83 -9.76
N ASP A 235 11.77 -16.27 -9.98
CA ASP A 235 10.64 -16.94 -10.61
C ASP A 235 9.84 -15.97 -11.51
N PRO A 236 9.98 -16.07 -12.85
CA PRO A 236 9.23 -15.25 -13.79
C PRO A 236 7.70 -15.41 -13.71
N GLN A 237 7.19 -16.51 -13.14
CA GLN A 237 5.75 -16.75 -12.96
C GLN A 237 5.21 -16.17 -11.66
N MET A 238 6.07 -15.64 -10.77
CA MET A 238 5.70 -15.19 -9.43
C MET A 238 4.57 -14.15 -9.43
N ILE A 239 4.50 -13.28 -10.45
CA ILE A 239 3.40 -12.31 -10.60
C ILE A 239 2.06 -13.05 -10.76
N ALA A 240 2.00 -13.97 -11.73
CA ALA A 240 0.79 -14.73 -12.03
C ALA A 240 0.38 -15.67 -10.89
N GLN A 241 1.36 -16.29 -10.22
CA GLN A 241 1.12 -17.14 -9.05
C GLN A 241 0.54 -16.34 -7.88
N ASN A 242 1.12 -15.18 -7.56
CA ASN A 242 0.61 -14.33 -6.49
C ASN A 242 -0.82 -13.85 -6.78
N ALA A 243 -1.12 -13.46 -8.03
CA ALA A 243 -2.48 -13.10 -8.44
C ALA A 243 -3.45 -14.29 -8.27
N ALA A 244 -3.07 -15.49 -8.71
CA ALA A 244 -3.88 -16.68 -8.54
C ALA A 244 -4.14 -17.03 -7.06
N PHE A 245 -3.15 -16.83 -6.18
CA PHE A 245 -3.33 -17.04 -4.73
C PHE A 245 -4.27 -16.02 -4.08
N VAL A 246 -4.23 -14.76 -4.51
CA VAL A 246 -5.21 -13.75 -4.08
C VAL A 246 -6.63 -14.19 -4.47
N ASP A 247 -6.83 -14.58 -5.73
CA ASP A 247 -8.13 -15.07 -6.19
C ASP A 247 -8.61 -16.31 -5.42
N GLU A 248 -7.71 -17.26 -5.16
CA GLU A 248 -8.06 -18.51 -4.51
C GLU A 248 -8.37 -18.35 -3.03
N TYR A 249 -7.54 -17.62 -2.29
CA TYR A 249 -7.59 -17.58 -0.83
C TYR A 249 -8.27 -16.35 -0.27
N VAL A 250 -8.31 -15.23 -1.02
CA VAL A 250 -8.93 -13.98 -0.56
C VAL A 250 -10.31 -13.82 -1.20
N GLU A 251 -10.41 -13.89 -2.52
CA GLU A 251 -11.67 -13.60 -3.21
C GLU A 251 -12.76 -14.64 -3.00
N LYS A 252 -12.40 -15.92 -3.17
CA LYS A 252 -13.37 -17.00 -2.95
C LYS A 252 -13.77 -17.13 -1.48
N ALA A 253 -12.89 -16.76 -0.55
CA ALA A 253 -13.23 -16.73 0.88
C ALA A 253 -14.29 -15.68 1.18
N ALA A 254 -14.11 -14.45 0.68
CA ALA A 254 -15.09 -13.37 0.83
C ALA A 254 -16.46 -13.73 0.22
N GLN A 255 -16.49 -14.46 -0.90
CA GLN A 255 -17.71 -14.93 -1.53
C GLN A 255 -18.45 -15.98 -0.68
N LYS A 256 -17.74 -16.95 -0.10
CA LYS A 256 -18.35 -17.99 0.77
C LYS A 256 -19.02 -17.39 2.00
N ASP A 257 -18.40 -16.41 2.63
CA ASP A 257 -18.96 -15.72 3.80
C ASP A 257 -20.23 -14.94 3.46
N SER A 258 -20.28 -14.32 2.28
CA SER A 258 -21.47 -13.59 1.83
C SER A 258 -22.66 -14.52 1.58
N VAL A 259 -22.44 -15.71 1.01
CA VAL A 259 -23.50 -16.70 0.77
C VAL A 259 -24.03 -17.26 2.09
N SER A 260 -23.15 -17.59 3.04
CA SER A 260 -23.52 -18.11 4.36
C SER A 260 -24.44 -17.16 5.14
N ARG A 261 -24.18 -15.84 5.08
CA ARG A 261 -25.00 -14.82 5.74
C ARG A 261 -26.35 -14.54 5.07
N MET A 262 -26.52 -14.87 3.79
CA MET A 262 -27.81 -14.72 3.09
C MET A 262 -28.74 -15.92 3.30
N THR A 263 -28.21 -17.03 3.80
CA THR A 263 -28.95 -18.28 4.05
C THR A 263 -29.37 -18.48 5.51
N GLN A 264 -29.07 -17.52 6.40
CA GLN A 264 -29.55 -17.44 7.79
C GLN A 264 -30.62 -16.36 7.93
#